data_AF-M4Z3F0-F1
#
_entry.id   AF-M4Z3F0-F1
#
_cell.length_a   1.000
_cell.length_b   1.000
_cell.length_c   1.000
_cell.angle_alpha   90.00
_cell.angle_beta   90.00
_cell.angle_gamma   90.00
#
_symmetry.space_group_name_H-M   'P 1'
#
loop_
_entity.id
_entity.type
_entity.pdbx_description
1 polymer ?
#
loop_
_entity_poly.entity_id
_entity_poly.type
_entity_poly.pdbx_seq_one_letter_code
_entity_poly.pdbx_strand_id
1 'polypeptide(L)'
;MVSRHPPVFFTSDLHGYGIGNTSWFDDNSPRALAGRCLVDALEYLRTAPKFAAKDWHVVNANAARIVHQCLADPALARQDILTRVAPAIEEICVRIVASRQYRVPFYGDDFWDWASVVDAFCEVQKVSATATQVARRELDQFRRTVHIRMPSGLSSGDPEHEWFGPAIATRAHHLLDTRASGFDPDLRNELQAQALERIERGRYRGRQVTPWQLSWHYGQVVGEFQRAASEQAAELADFAWLAVPLDASKRTQVLARVLQGACAVKDRRTVLQALEELYRGETPGRPLGQGVIGANIEASLDVLEALWAQLDDREKASINAMLDALRFLHAKAHTIGFLVETPEDIEALIQAMGPGTLIEQRNAARAIIRHSCFHAVICLGRSMTEVASAAAVAIEEHGARWLIMPGRAHALGPSLAQASQGPRYVGAGPGNLVIATSVAPFRIQIKMRDALSIAEPFPNDGGMIIPADPELYRLAHESAATMLDEIGVFFEGMTVTRDGDGMDAEISTAFPGALAADDTAYVMGLIGLSRGVPCLVIQSLAEITPQAPAHPARNEACRLAVKVAEILCRRW
;
A
#
# COMPACT_ATOMS: atom_id res chain seq x y z
N MET A 1 -12.96 12.68 -15.85
CA MET A 1 -12.76 11.99 -14.55
C MET A 1 -11.45 11.23 -14.64
N VAL A 2 -10.40 11.70 -13.96
CA VAL A 2 -9.16 10.93 -13.84
C VAL A 2 -9.49 9.64 -13.10
N SER A 3 -9.06 8.52 -13.68
CA SER A 3 -9.12 7.19 -13.06
C SER A 3 -8.55 7.27 -11.63
N ARG A 4 -9.43 7.09 -10.63
CA ARG A 4 -9.07 6.93 -9.21
C ARG A 4 -8.59 5.50 -8.91
N HIS A 5 -8.21 4.74 -9.93
CA HIS A 5 -7.66 3.41 -9.70
C HIS A 5 -6.29 3.54 -9.01
N PRO A 6 -5.99 2.66 -8.05
CA PRO A 6 -4.67 2.59 -7.45
C PRO A 6 -3.63 2.41 -8.57
N PRO A 7 -2.42 3.00 -8.42
CA PRO A 7 -1.36 2.79 -9.39
C PRO A 7 -1.07 1.29 -9.53
N VAL A 8 -0.83 0.87 -10.77
CA VAL A 8 -0.46 -0.49 -11.11
C VAL A 8 1.04 -0.51 -11.32
N PHE A 9 1.76 -1.34 -10.59
CA PHE A 9 3.20 -1.46 -10.69
C PHE A 9 3.60 -2.80 -11.28
N PHE A 10 4.66 -2.79 -12.07
CA PHE A 10 5.31 -3.98 -12.62
C PHE A 10 6.69 -4.16 -11.98
N THR A 11 7.26 -5.36 -12.07
CA THR A 11 8.65 -5.58 -11.61
C THR A 11 9.64 -4.69 -12.37
N SER A 12 9.38 -4.42 -13.65
CA SER A 12 10.15 -3.48 -14.47
C SER A 12 10.16 -2.07 -13.89
N ASP A 13 9.06 -1.64 -13.26
CA ASP A 13 8.97 -0.31 -12.67
C ASP A 13 9.85 -0.16 -11.45
N LEU A 14 10.40 -1.22 -10.87
CA LEU A 14 11.32 -1.10 -9.73
C LEU A 14 12.78 -0.84 -10.17
N HIS A 15 13.05 -0.86 -11.48
CA HIS A 15 14.40 -0.66 -12.03
C HIS A 15 14.80 0.82 -12.04
N GLY A 16 16.06 1.11 -11.70
CA GLY A 16 16.66 2.43 -11.94
C GLY A 16 16.29 3.52 -10.93
N TYR A 17 15.59 3.20 -9.84
CA TYR A 17 15.09 4.19 -8.88
C TYR A 17 16.13 4.74 -7.88
N GLY A 18 17.42 4.67 -8.19
CA GLY A 18 18.50 5.37 -7.45
C GLY A 18 18.68 4.97 -5.97
N ILE A 19 17.88 4.04 -5.45
CA ILE A 19 17.95 3.52 -4.08
C ILE A 19 18.76 2.22 -4.11
N GLY A 20 20.08 2.36 -4.22
CA GLY A 20 21.00 1.23 -4.23
C GLY A 20 21.07 0.49 -5.57
N ASN A 21 21.82 -0.62 -5.59
CA ASN A 21 21.91 -1.48 -6.77
C ASN A 21 20.51 -2.04 -7.07
N THR A 22 19.95 -1.89 -8.27
CA THR A 22 18.64 -2.47 -8.64
C THR A 22 18.80 -3.74 -9.48
N SER A 23 20.01 -4.29 -9.61
CA SER A 23 20.31 -5.52 -10.36
C SER A 23 19.65 -6.79 -9.81
N TRP A 24 18.87 -6.66 -8.73
CA TRP A 24 18.24 -7.78 -8.03
C TRP A 24 17.03 -8.32 -8.80
N PHE A 25 16.44 -7.54 -9.71
CA PHE A 25 15.38 -7.99 -10.60
C PHE A 25 15.92 -8.78 -11.80
N ASP A 26 17.24 -8.73 -12.04
CA ASP A 26 17.94 -9.49 -13.09
C ASP A 26 18.74 -10.68 -12.51
N ASP A 27 18.77 -10.83 -11.19
CA ASP A 27 19.54 -11.86 -10.49
C ASP A 27 18.69 -13.12 -10.26
N ASN A 28 19.22 -14.28 -10.64
CA ASN A 28 18.56 -15.59 -10.47
C ASN A 28 18.95 -16.29 -9.16
N SER A 29 19.04 -15.54 -8.06
CA SER A 29 19.40 -16.05 -6.73
C SER A 29 18.19 -16.32 -5.82
N PRO A 30 18.27 -17.19 -4.79
CA PRO A 30 17.16 -17.43 -3.85
C PRO A 30 16.64 -16.14 -3.22
N ARG A 31 17.53 -15.28 -2.74
CA ARG A 31 17.19 -13.98 -2.14
C ARG A 31 16.43 -13.05 -3.10
N ALA A 32 16.78 -13.06 -4.39
CA ALA A 32 16.14 -12.20 -5.38
C ALA A 32 14.71 -12.66 -5.67
N LEU A 33 14.48 -13.97 -5.81
CA LEU A 33 13.13 -14.53 -5.97
C LEU A 33 12.26 -14.27 -4.75
N ALA A 34 12.81 -14.47 -3.54
CA ALA A 34 12.10 -14.16 -2.30
C ALA A 34 11.71 -12.68 -2.22
N GLY A 35 12.63 -11.76 -2.54
CA GLY A 35 12.34 -10.32 -2.55
C GLY A 35 11.24 -9.93 -3.54
N ARG A 36 11.25 -10.49 -4.76
CA ARG A 36 10.18 -10.29 -5.76
C ARG A 36 8.84 -10.81 -5.26
N CYS A 37 8.81 -12.01 -4.67
CA CYS A 37 7.59 -12.58 -4.11
C CYS A 37 7.06 -11.78 -2.91
N LEU A 38 7.93 -11.20 -2.09
CA LEU A 38 7.53 -10.33 -0.97
C LEU A 38 6.89 -9.02 -1.45
N VAL A 39 7.46 -8.38 -2.46
CA VAL A 39 6.89 -7.16 -3.07
C VAL A 39 5.53 -7.48 -3.72
N ASP A 40 5.42 -8.61 -4.40
CA ASP A 40 4.16 -9.10 -4.97
C ASP A 40 3.09 -9.36 -3.89
N ALA A 41 3.47 -9.99 -2.77
CA ALA A 41 2.58 -10.23 -1.64
C ALA A 41 2.11 -8.93 -0.95
N LEU A 42 2.99 -7.93 -0.83
CA LEU A 42 2.64 -6.61 -0.30
C LEU A 42 1.62 -5.90 -1.19
N GLU A 43 1.83 -5.91 -2.50
CA GLU A 43 0.90 -5.32 -3.45
C GLU A 43 -0.45 -6.06 -3.46
N TYR A 44 -0.44 -7.39 -3.32
CA TYR A 44 -1.67 -8.17 -3.16
C TYR A 44 -2.46 -7.76 -1.91
N LEU A 45 -1.78 -7.61 -0.76
CA LEU A 45 -2.43 -7.18 0.48
C LEU A 45 -3.10 -5.82 0.34
N ARG A 46 -2.50 -4.90 -0.42
CA ARG A 46 -3.07 -3.57 -0.65
C ARG A 46 -4.18 -3.52 -1.70
N THR A 47 -4.02 -4.20 -2.82
CA THR A 47 -4.83 -3.94 -4.02
C THR A 47 -5.95 -4.96 -4.24
N ALA A 48 -5.77 -6.21 -3.80
CA ALA A 48 -6.77 -7.23 -4.02
C ALA A 48 -7.99 -7.04 -3.10
N PRO A 49 -9.23 -7.09 -3.60
CA PRO A 49 -10.41 -7.01 -2.74
C PRO A 49 -10.45 -8.21 -1.78
N LYS A 50 -10.73 -7.96 -0.50
CA LYS A 50 -10.79 -9.01 0.52
C LYS A 50 -12.17 -9.66 0.52
N PHE A 51 -12.41 -10.54 -0.47
CA PHE A 51 -13.68 -11.25 -0.59
C PHE A 51 -13.85 -12.29 0.51
N ALA A 52 -15.08 -12.39 1.04
CA ALA A 52 -15.50 -13.38 2.01
C ALA A 52 -15.84 -14.74 1.34
N ALA A 53 -14.99 -15.19 0.42
CA ALA A 53 -15.20 -16.40 -0.38
C ALA A 53 -14.27 -17.52 0.09
N LYS A 54 -14.82 -18.74 0.18
CA LYS A 54 -14.16 -19.96 0.68
C LYS A 54 -12.75 -20.14 0.12
N ASP A 55 -12.63 -20.07 -1.21
CA ASP A 55 -11.39 -20.33 -1.95
C ASP A 55 -10.31 -19.28 -1.68
N TRP A 56 -10.70 -18.10 -1.22
CA TRP A 56 -9.78 -16.99 -0.96
C TRP A 56 -9.35 -16.88 0.51
N HIS A 57 -9.94 -17.65 1.43
CA HIS A 57 -9.56 -17.58 2.85
C HIS A 57 -8.10 -17.95 3.06
N VAL A 58 -7.65 -19.00 2.39
CA VAL A 58 -6.32 -19.59 2.56
C VAL A 58 -5.27 -18.66 1.98
N VAL A 59 -5.48 -18.17 0.76
CA VAL A 59 -4.59 -17.22 0.09
C VAL A 59 -4.46 -15.93 0.91
N ASN A 60 -5.59 -15.36 1.38
CA ASN A 60 -5.58 -14.16 2.21
C ASN A 60 -4.90 -14.37 3.56
N ALA A 61 -5.16 -15.50 4.22
CA ALA A 61 -4.52 -15.86 5.48
C ALA A 61 -3.00 -16.03 5.32
N ASN A 62 -2.56 -16.75 4.29
CA ASN A 62 -1.15 -16.93 3.99
C ASN A 62 -0.46 -15.61 3.62
N ALA A 63 -1.11 -14.75 2.83
CA ALA A 63 -0.57 -13.42 2.53
C ALA A 63 -0.35 -12.60 3.81
N ALA A 64 -1.35 -12.53 4.69
CA ALA A 64 -1.24 -11.81 5.96
C ALA A 64 -0.14 -12.38 6.85
N ARG A 65 -0.10 -13.70 7.01
CA ARG A 65 0.90 -14.41 7.84
C ARG A 65 2.32 -14.22 7.32
N ILE A 66 2.56 -14.52 6.04
CA ILE A 66 3.89 -14.52 5.45
C ILE A 66 4.44 -13.09 5.41
N VAL A 67 3.64 -12.10 4.97
CA VAL A 67 4.09 -10.70 4.98
C VAL A 67 4.39 -10.23 6.41
N HIS A 68 3.55 -10.56 7.39
CA HIS A 68 3.84 -10.24 8.80
C HIS A 68 5.18 -10.86 9.23
N GLN A 69 5.39 -12.16 8.98
CA GLN A 69 6.63 -12.86 9.33
C GLN A 69 7.85 -12.20 8.68
N CYS A 70 7.78 -11.87 7.40
CA CYS A 70 8.87 -11.22 6.68
C CYS A 70 9.19 -9.82 7.24
N LEU A 71 8.18 -8.99 7.49
CA LEU A 71 8.38 -7.61 7.97
C LEU A 71 8.77 -7.53 9.45
N ALA A 72 8.29 -8.48 10.27
CA ALA A 72 8.63 -8.60 11.68
C ALA A 72 9.98 -9.31 11.92
N ASP A 73 10.56 -9.94 10.89
CA ASP A 73 11.87 -10.56 10.95
C ASP A 73 12.92 -9.51 11.38
N PRO A 74 13.70 -9.75 12.45
CA PRO A 74 14.69 -8.79 12.94
C PRO A 74 15.74 -8.38 11.90
N ALA A 75 16.02 -9.21 10.90
CA ALA A 75 16.96 -8.89 9.83
C ALA A 75 16.42 -7.82 8.86
N LEU A 76 15.09 -7.71 8.70
CA LEU A 76 14.45 -6.62 7.95
C LEU A 76 14.08 -5.45 8.86
N ALA A 77 13.47 -5.73 10.01
CA ALA A 77 12.99 -4.77 11.00
C ALA A 77 12.08 -3.66 10.43
N ARG A 78 11.16 -4.01 9.50
CA ARG A 78 10.29 -3.05 8.78
C ARG A 78 8.96 -2.81 9.46
N GLN A 79 9.02 -2.43 10.73
CA GLN A 79 7.84 -2.08 11.52
C GLN A 79 7.07 -0.88 10.93
N ASP A 80 7.77 0.01 10.21
CA ASP A 80 7.18 1.15 9.49
C ASP A 80 6.21 0.69 8.39
N ILE A 81 6.57 -0.33 7.62
CA ILE A 81 5.70 -0.93 6.59
C ILE A 81 4.62 -1.77 7.28
N LEU A 82 4.97 -2.56 8.30
CA LEU A 82 4.01 -3.41 9.00
C LEU A 82 2.84 -2.61 9.58
N THR A 83 3.13 -1.44 10.15
CA THR A 83 2.11 -0.52 10.69
C THR A 83 1.16 -0.01 9.60
N ARG A 84 1.66 0.19 8.37
CA ARG A 84 0.84 0.65 7.23
C ARG A 84 -0.06 -0.45 6.67
N VAL A 85 0.38 -1.71 6.68
CA VAL A 85 -0.41 -2.84 6.17
C VAL A 85 -1.34 -3.46 7.22
N ALA A 86 -1.18 -3.12 8.50
CA ALA A 86 -2.01 -3.63 9.59
C ALA A 86 -3.54 -3.47 9.36
N PRO A 87 -4.05 -2.35 8.81
CA PRO A 87 -5.48 -2.23 8.48
C PRO A 87 -5.96 -3.26 7.44
N ALA A 88 -5.13 -3.57 6.44
CA ALA A 88 -5.45 -4.57 5.43
C ALA A 88 -5.43 -6.00 6.02
N ILE A 89 -4.51 -6.27 6.95
CA ILE A 89 -4.46 -7.53 7.72
C ILE A 89 -5.72 -7.66 8.60
N GLU A 90 -6.13 -6.59 9.28
CA GLU A 90 -7.36 -6.58 10.08
C GLU A 90 -8.59 -6.85 9.21
N GLU A 91 -8.69 -6.21 8.04
CA GLU A 91 -9.80 -6.47 7.10
C GLU A 91 -9.85 -7.94 6.68
N ILE A 92 -8.70 -8.54 6.33
CA ILE A 92 -8.61 -9.97 6.02
C ILE A 92 -9.14 -10.82 7.18
N CYS A 93 -8.72 -10.53 8.40
CA CYS A 93 -9.14 -11.29 9.57
C CYS A 93 -10.65 -11.20 9.80
N VAL A 94 -11.22 -9.99 9.71
CA VAL A 94 -12.68 -9.76 9.82
C VAL A 94 -13.43 -10.57 8.77
N ARG A 95 -12.96 -10.54 7.52
CA ARG A 95 -13.61 -11.22 6.39
C ARG A 95 -13.59 -12.74 6.56
N ILE A 96 -12.44 -13.32 6.92
CA ILE A 96 -12.30 -14.76 7.14
C ILE A 96 -13.21 -15.24 8.28
N VAL A 97 -13.28 -14.50 9.39
CA VAL A 97 -14.16 -14.87 10.52
C VAL A 97 -15.63 -14.81 10.10
N ALA A 98 -16.02 -13.78 9.32
CA ALA A 98 -17.39 -13.63 8.85
C ALA A 98 -17.84 -14.74 7.89
N SER A 99 -16.90 -15.37 7.17
CA SER A 99 -17.15 -16.44 6.20
C SER A 99 -16.82 -17.84 6.73
N ARG A 100 -16.60 -17.97 8.04
CA ARG A 100 -16.38 -19.26 8.71
C ARG A 100 -17.52 -20.24 8.38
N GLN A 101 -17.16 -21.42 7.90
CA GLN A 101 -18.14 -22.47 7.56
C GLN A 101 -18.78 -23.07 8.80
N TYR A 102 -20.00 -23.61 8.65
CA TYR A 102 -20.70 -24.33 9.71
C TYR A 102 -20.26 -25.79 9.87
N ARG A 103 -19.59 -26.36 8.87
CA ARG A 103 -19.10 -27.75 8.84
C ARG A 103 -17.58 -27.80 8.83
N VAL A 104 -17.02 -28.93 9.27
CA VAL A 104 -15.58 -29.19 9.26
C VAL A 104 -15.15 -29.64 7.85
N PRO A 105 -14.05 -29.11 7.30
CA PRO A 105 -13.19 -28.04 7.85
C PRO A 105 -13.86 -26.67 7.83
N PHE A 106 -13.62 -25.83 8.85
CA PHE A 106 -14.30 -24.54 8.95
C PHE A 106 -13.79 -23.48 7.95
N TYR A 107 -12.60 -23.67 7.39
CA TYR A 107 -12.02 -22.80 6.37
C TYR A 107 -11.37 -23.67 5.29
N GLY A 108 -11.43 -23.22 4.04
CA GLY A 108 -10.94 -23.95 2.87
C GLY A 108 -11.61 -25.29 2.63
N ASP A 109 -10.91 -26.16 1.93
CA ASP A 109 -11.37 -27.46 1.42
C ASP A 109 -10.97 -28.64 2.30
N ASP A 110 -9.86 -28.52 3.03
CA ASP A 110 -9.33 -29.59 3.87
C ASP A 110 -8.72 -29.11 5.20
N PHE A 111 -8.10 -30.04 5.94
CA PHE A 111 -7.46 -29.73 7.22
C PHE A 111 -6.16 -28.94 7.07
N TRP A 112 -5.50 -28.98 5.91
CA TRP A 112 -4.30 -28.18 5.64
C TRP A 112 -4.68 -26.71 5.52
N ASP A 113 -5.74 -26.42 4.78
CA ASP A 113 -6.28 -25.07 4.65
C ASP A 113 -6.72 -24.50 5.99
N TRP A 114 -7.47 -25.28 6.77
CA TRP A 114 -7.91 -24.87 8.09
C TRP A 114 -6.72 -24.59 9.01
N ALA A 115 -5.71 -25.47 9.03
CA ALA A 115 -4.50 -25.26 9.80
C ALA A 115 -3.78 -23.96 9.38
N SER A 116 -3.68 -23.70 8.07
CA SER A 116 -3.04 -22.50 7.53
C SER A 116 -3.75 -21.21 7.94
N VAL A 117 -5.09 -21.21 7.95
CA VAL A 117 -5.88 -20.07 8.43
C VAL A 117 -5.71 -19.83 9.93
N VAL A 118 -5.70 -20.90 10.74
CA VAL A 118 -5.51 -20.78 12.20
C VAL A 118 -4.11 -20.29 12.53
N ASP A 119 -3.08 -20.80 11.83
CA ASP A 119 -1.70 -20.33 12.00
C ASP A 119 -1.58 -18.84 11.70
N ALA A 120 -2.25 -18.36 10.64
CA ALA A 120 -2.28 -16.94 10.31
C ALA A 120 -2.91 -16.10 11.42
N PHE A 121 -4.06 -16.51 11.98
CA PHE A 121 -4.65 -15.82 13.12
C PHE A 121 -3.72 -15.79 14.32
N CYS A 122 -3.02 -16.89 14.61
CA CYS A 122 -2.06 -16.93 15.72
C CYS A 122 -0.86 -16.01 15.48
N GLU A 123 -0.38 -15.89 14.24
CA GLU A 123 0.75 -15.05 13.87
C GLU A 123 0.44 -13.56 14.04
N VAL A 124 -0.69 -13.10 13.50
CA VAL A 124 -0.96 -11.65 13.33
C VAL A 124 -1.66 -11.00 14.52
N GLN A 125 -1.75 -11.67 15.68
CA GLN A 125 -2.43 -11.16 16.88
C GLN A 125 -1.94 -9.76 17.29
N LYS A 126 -0.63 -9.48 17.16
CA LYS A 126 -0.08 -8.18 17.56
C LYS A 126 -0.53 -7.01 16.68
N VAL A 127 -1.00 -7.27 15.46
CA VAL A 127 -1.38 -6.25 14.48
C VAL A 127 -2.85 -6.31 14.08
N SER A 128 -3.60 -7.31 14.55
CA SER A 128 -5.03 -7.49 14.31
C SER A 128 -5.80 -7.73 15.61
N ALA A 129 -6.79 -6.88 15.85
CA ALA A 129 -7.71 -6.99 16.97
C ALA A 129 -8.63 -8.22 16.81
N THR A 130 -9.12 -8.46 15.59
CA THR A 130 -9.94 -9.65 15.29
C THR A 130 -9.16 -10.93 15.55
N ALA A 131 -7.92 -11.03 15.06
CA ALA A 131 -7.07 -12.21 15.28
C ALA A 131 -6.83 -12.45 16.78
N THR A 132 -6.54 -11.40 17.55
CA THR A 132 -6.39 -11.48 19.01
C THR A 132 -7.63 -12.08 19.70
N GLN A 133 -8.83 -11.74 19.23
CA GLN A 133 -10.08 -12.23 19.83
C GLN A 133 -10.37 -13.70 19.51
N VAL A 134 -10.01 -14.16 18.30
CA VAL A 134 -10.45 -15.48 17.80
C VAL A 134 -9.37 -16.55 17.84
N ALA A 135 -8.08 -16.19 17.75
CA ALA A 135 -6.98 -17.14 17.51
C ALA A 135 -6.98 -18.32 18.49
N ARG A 136 -7.10 -18.05 19.80
CA ARG A 136 -7.13 -19.10 20.82
C ARG A 136 -8.31 -20.05 20.65
N ARG A 137 -9.51 -19.52 20.40
CA ARG A 137 -10.73 -20.32 20.22
C ARG A 137 -10.62 -21.21 18.98
N GLU A 138 -10.17 -20.64 17.87
CA GLU A 138 -10.02 -21.38 16.61
C GLU A 138 -8.95 -22.48 16.73
N LEU A 139 -7.82 -22.19 17.40
CA LEU A 139 -6.77 -23.17 17.70
C LEU A 139 -7.28 -24.31 18.59
N ASP A 140 -8.01 -24.00 19.67
CA ASP A 140 -8.59 -25.01 20.55
C ASP A 140 -9.64 -25.88 19.83
N GLN A 141 -10.37 -25.30 18.88
CA GLN A 141 -11.35 -26.04 18.08
C GLN A 141 -10.68 -26.93 17.04
N PHE A 142 -9.63 -26.44 16.38
CA PHE A 142 -8.81 -27.22 15.46
C PHE A 142 -8.18 -28.42 16.19
N ARG A 143 -7.50 -28.17 17.32
CA ARG A 143 -6.87 -29.21 18.16
C ARG A 143 -7.84 -30.32 18.55
N ARG A 144 -9.01 -29.96 19.08
CA ARG A 144 -10.05 -30.93 19.47
C ARG A 144 -10.54 -31.76 18.28
N THR A 145 -10.73 -31.12 17.13
CA THR A 145 -11.24 -31.79 15.94
C THR A 145 -10.20 -32.73 15.33
N VAL A 146 -8.94 -32.31 15.27
CA VAL A 146 -7.80 -33.14 14.85
C VAL A 146 -7.71 -34.36 15.74
N HIS A 147 -7.75 -34.21 17.05
CA HIS A 147 -7.71 -35.36 17.98
C HIS A 147 -8.82 -36.39 17.71
N ILE A 148 -10.04 -35.93 17.43
CA ILE A 148 -11.18 -36.81 17.10
C ILE A 148 -11.01 -37.49 15.73
N ARG A 149 -10.48 -36.78 14.74
CA ARG A 149 -10.41 -37.21 13.34
C ARG A 149 -9.10 -37.90 12.97
N MET A 150 -8.11 -37.85 13.84
CA MET A 150 -6.77 -38.41 13.61
C MET A 150 -6.79 -39.86 13.12
N PRO A 151 -7.60 -40.77 13.71
CA PRO A 151 -7.64 -42.16 13.25
C PRO A 151 -8.09 -42.32 11.78
N SER A 152 -8.89 -41.38 11.26
CA SER A 152 -9.38 -41.40 9.87
C SER A 152 -8.41 -40.77 8.86
N GLY A 153 -7.25 -40.31 9.33
CA GLY A 153 -6.25 -39.68 8.50
C GLY A 153 -6.46 -38.19 8.25
N LEU A 154 -7.26 -37.52 9.09
CA LEU A 154 -7.66 -36.11 8.90
C LEU A 154 -8.34 -35.84 7.56
N SER A 155 -9.23 -36.75 7.15
CA SER A 155 -9.95 -36.57 5.89
C SER A 155 -11.19 -35.68 6.02
N SER A 156 -11.40 -34.77 5.06
CA SER A 156 -12.67 -34.03 4.88
C SER A 156 -13.78 -34.91 4.27
N GLY A 157 -13.40 -35.98 3.56
CA GLY A 157 -14.33 -36.94 2.95
C GLY A 157 -14.87 -36.51 1.59
N ASP A 158 -14.27 -35.48 0.97
CA ASP A 158 -14.62 -34.96 -0.36
C ASP A 158 -13.41 -35.13 -1.32
N PRO A 159 -13.34 -36.25 -2.05
CA PRO A 159 -12.18 -36.56 -2.88
C PRO A 159 -11.94 -35.60 -4.06
N GLU A 160 -12.92 -34.79 -4.44
CA GLU A 160 -12.78 -33.86 -5.58
C GLU A 160 -12.02 -32.59 -5.21
N HIS A 161 -12.07 -32.18 -3.94
CA HIS A 161 -11.51 -30.92 -3.45
C HIS A 161 -10.34 -31.12 -2.49
N GLU A 162 -10.24 -32.28 -1.86
CA GLU A 162 -9.28 -32.55 -0.80
C GLU A 162 -7.89 -32.93 -1.33
N TRP A 163 -6.85 -32.25 -0.86
CA TRP A 163 -5.44 -32.63 -1.10
C TRP A 163 -5.00 -33.71 -0.11
N PHE A 164 -5.77 -34.81 -0.03
CA PHE A 164 -5.60 -35.85 0.98
C PHE A 164 -4.22 -36.52 0.89
N GLY A 165 -3.40 -36.40 1.94
CA GLY A 165 -2.08 -37.01 1.99
C GLY A 165 -1.28 -36.69 3.25
N PRO A 166 -0.01 -37.13 3.30
CA PRO A 166 0.87 -36.93 4.45
C PRO A 166 1.02 -35.47 4.89
N ALA A 167 1.01 -34.52 3.95
CA ALA A 167 1.16 -33.10 4.25
C ALA A 167 0.04 -32.52 5.13
N ILE A 168 -1.16 -33.12 5.11
CA ILE A 168 -2.27 -32.70 5.96
C ILE A 168 -1.89 -32.89 7.43
N ALA A 169 -1.34 -34.06 7.78
CA ALA A 169 -0.83 -34.35 9.11
C ALA A 169 0.39 -33.51 9.45
N THR A 170 1.28 -33.26 8.48
CA THR A 170 2.45 -32.37 8.66
C THR A 170 2.03 -30.95 9.05
N ARG A 171 1.05 -30.35 8.35
CA ARG A 171 0.62 -28.98 8.65
C ARG A 171 -0.10 -28.89 9.99
N ALA A 172 -0.90 -29.90 10.35
CA ALA A 172 -1.53 -29.99 11.66
C ALA A 172 -0.50 -30.15 12.78
N HIS A 173 0.53 -30.99 12.59
CA HIS A 173 1.66 -31.13 13.51
C HIS A 173 2.34 -29.78 13.72
N HIS A 174 2.75 -29.13 12.63
CA HIS A 174 3.45 -27.85 12.67
C HIS A 174 2.68 -26.76 13.44
N LEU A 175 1.38 -26.61 13.13
CA LEU A 175 0.52 -25.63 13.80
C LEU A 175 0.46 -25.89 15.32
N LEU A 176 0.19 -27.14 15.70
CA LEU A 176 0.02 -27.47 17.12
C LEU A 176 1.34 -27.40 17.89
N ASP A 177 2.45 -27.83 17.28
CA ASP A 177 3.77 -27.73 17.91
C ASP A 177 4.21 -26.28 18.11
N THR A 178 3.91 -25.41 17.14
CA THR A 178 4.33 -24.00 17.18
C THR A 178 3.41 -23.13 18.04
N ARG A 179 2.09 -23.40 18.06
CA ARG A 179 1.09 -22.48 18.64
C ARG A 179 0.38 -23.02 19.87
N ALA A 180 0.29 -24.33 20.06
CA ALA A 180 -0.46 -24.92 21.17
C ALA A 180 0.45 -25.19 22.38
N SER A 181 0.37 -24.33 23.40
CA SER A 181 1.05 -24.57 24.67
C SER A 181 0.57 -25.88 25.30
N GLY A 182 1.51 -26.80 25.59
CA GLY A 182 1.17 -28.12 26.10
C GLY A 182 0.55 -29.03 25.03
N PHE A 183 1.14 -29.04 23.83
CA PHE A 183 0.79 -29.98 22.77
C PHE A 183 0.88 -31.42 23.30
N ASP A 184 -0.25 -32.13 23.23
CA ASP A 184 -0.41 -33.50 23.71
C ASP A 184 0.63 -34.43 23.05
N PRO A 185 1.48 -35.12 23.84
CA PRO A 185 2.54 -35.98 23.30
C PRO A 185 2.02 -37.16 22.46
N ASP A 186 0.86 -37.73 22.81
CA ASP A 186 0.29 -38.87 22.09
C ASP A 186 -0.21 -38.40 20.73
N LEU A 187 -0.97 -37.29 20.70
CA LEU A 187 -1.42 -36.70 19.44
C LEU A 187 -0.25 -36.25 18.57
N ARG A 188 0.81 -35.70 19.17
CA ARG A 188 2.04 -35.32 18.46
C ARG A 188 2.67 -36.52 17.76
N ASN A 189 2.84 -37.63 18.47
CA ASN A 189 3.41 -38.85 17.93
C ASN A 189 2.53 -39.46 16.83
N GLU A 190 1.20 -39.46 17.01
CA GLU A 190 0.26 -39.93 15.98
C GLU A 190 0.35 -39.11 14.71
N LEU A 191 0.36 -37.77 14.82
CA LEU A 191 0.49 -36.86 13.68
C LEU A 191 1.81 -37.06 12.94
N GLN A 192 2.92 -37.18 13.67
CA GLN A 192 4.22 -37.48 13.09
C GLN A 192 4.23 -38.84 12.39
N ALA A 193 3.68 -39.89 13.01
CA ALA A 193 3.60 -41.22 12.42
C ALA A 193 2.79 -41.22 11.12
N GLN A 194 1.66 -40.51 11.08
CA GLN A 194 0.86 -40.38 9.88
C GLN A 194 1.57 -39.55 8.79
N ALA A 195 2.28 -38.49 9.17
CA ALA A 195 3.01 -37.65 8.23
C ALA A 195 4.21 -38.37 7.59
N LEU A 196 4.83 -39.32 8.31
CA LEU A 196 5.93 -40.14 7.82
C LEU A 196 5.45 -41.43 7.11
N GLU A 197 4.15 -41.68 7.07
CA GLU A 197 3.57 -42.81 6.35
C GLU A 197 3.83 -42.67 4.84
N ARG A 198 4.31 -43.76 4.22
CA ARG A 198 4.70 -43.77 2.81
C ARG A 198 3.48 -43.80 1.89
N ILE A 199 3.61 -43.13 0.76
CA ILE A 199 2.73 -43.30 -0.39
C ILE A 199 3.23 -44.49 -1.20
N GLU A 200 2.59 -45.65 -1.03
CA GLU A 200 3.02 -46.89 -1.67
C GLU A 200 2.34 -47.09 -3.03
N ARG A 201 3.12 -47.30 -4.09
CA ARG A 201 2.63 -47.58 -5.45
C ARG A 201 1.57 -46.56 -5.93
N GLY A 202 1.80 -45.28 -5.63
CA GLY A 202 0.89 -44.18 -5.98
C GLY A 202 -0.42 -44.17 -5.17
N ARG A 203 -0.44 -44.76 -3.97
CA ARG A 203 -1.59 -44.72 -3.07
C ARG A 203 -1.22 -44.32 -1.66
N TYR A 204 -2.03 -43.45 -1.07
CA TYR A 204 -1.99 -43.10 0.34
C TYR A 204 -3.29 -43.52 1.01
N ARG A 205 -3.22 -44.44 1.98
CA ARG A 205 -4.40 -45.01 2.67
C ARG A 205 -5.53 -45.43 1.72
N GLY A 206 -5.17 -46.05 0.61
CA GLY A 206 -6.12 -46.56 -0.40
C GLY A 206 -6.58 -45.55 -1.46
N ARG A 207 -6.28 -44.24 -1.32
CA ARG A 207 -6.59 -43.22 -2.33
C ARG A 207 -5.44 -43.02 -3.29
N GLN A 208 -5.73 -42.77 -4.57
CA GLN A 208 -4.70 -42.50 -5.57
C GLN A 208 -4.02 -41.15 -5.30
N VAL A 209 -2.71 -41.13 -5.50
CA VAL A 209 -1.88 -39.92 -5.45
C VAL A 209 -1.06 -39.88 -6.73
N THR A 210 -1.19 -38.80 -7.48
CA THR A 210 -0.41 -38.58 -8.70
C THR A 210 1.05 -38.23 -8.40
N PRO A 211 1.99 -38.45 -9.33
CA PRO A 211 3.41 -38.17 -9.09
C PRO A 211 3.72 -36.73 -8.64
N TRP A 212 3.06 -35.73 -9.21
CA TRP A 212 3.27 -34.33 -8.80
C TRP A 212 2.67 -34.03 -7.42
N GLN A 213 1.54 -34.65 -7.05
CA GLN A 213 0.98 -34.54 -5.70
C GLN A 213 1.90 -35.18 -4.66
N LEU A 214 2.55 -36.31 -5.00
CA LEU A 214 3.56 -36.93 -4.16
C LEU A 214 4.69 -35.95 -3.83
N SER A 215 5.25 -35.27 -4.84
CA SER A 215 6.29 -34.24 -4.63
C SER A 215 5.80 -33.08 -3.77
N TRP A 216 4.55 -32.63 -3.95
CA TRP A 216 3.94 -31.60 -3.11
C TRP A 216 3.81 -32.04 -1.64
N HIS A 217 3.40 -33.29 -1.40
CA HIS A 217 3.28 -33.85 -0.05
C HIS A 217 4.65 -34.00 0.62
N TYR A 218 5.56 -34.70 -0.05
CA TYR A 218 6.87 -35.01 0.52
C TYR A 218 7.72 -33.77 0.72
N GLY A 219 7.58 -32.74 -0.10
CA GLY A 219 8.27 -31.47 0.10
C GLY A 219 8.01 -30.87 1.48
N GLN A 220 6.76 -30.93 1.94
CA GLN A 220 6.35 -30.44 3.25
C GLN A 220 6.78 -31.38 4.38
N VAL A 221 6.60 -32.69 4.21
CA VAL A 221 7.02 -33.70 5.19
C VAL A 221 8.51 -33.59 5.48
N VAL A 222 9.33 -33.48 4.42
CA VAL A 222 10.78 -33.32 4.54
C VAL A 222 11.13 -31.97 5.14
N GLY A 223 10.41 -30.91 4.78
CA GLY A 223 10.57 -29.58 5.36
C GLY A 223 10.43 -29.57 6.89
N GLU A 224 9.43 -30.26 7.41
CA GLU A 224 9.12 -30.32 8.86
C GLU A 224 10.02 -31.33 9.60
N PHE A 225 10.16 -32.56 9.08
CA PHE A 225 10.76 -33.67 9.82
C PHE A 225 12.22 -33.99 9.45
N GLN A 226 12.75 -33.35 8.40
CA GLN A 226 14.16 -33.42 7.98
C GLN A 226 14.72 -34.86 7.98
N ARG A 227 15.62 -35.18 8.92
CA ARG A 227 16.29 -36.49 9.02
C ARG A 227 15.31 -37.66 9.21
N ALA A 228 14.18 -37.44 9.88
CA ALA A 228 13.18 -38.48 10.08
C ALA A 228 12.39 -38.81 8.79
N ALA A 229 12.46 -37.94 7.78
CA ALA A 229 11.83 -38.10 6.47
C ALA A 229 12.86 -38.38 5.35
N SER A 230 13.98 -39.05 5.67
CA SER A 230 15.08 -39.30 4.72
C SER A 230 14.65 -40.12 3.49
N GLU A 231 13.65 -40.98 3.66
CA GLU A 231 13.09 -41.78 2.57
C GLU A 231 12.26 -40.92 1.61
N GLN A 232 11.42 -40.03 2.14
CA GLN A 232 10.68 -39.05 1.35
C GLN A 232 11.62 -38.05 0.66
N ALA A 233 12.75 -37.69 1.29
CA ALA A 233 13.73 -36.79 0.71
C ALA A 233 14.36 -37.35 -0.57
N ALA A 234 14.58 -38.67 -0.65
CA ALA A 234 15.14 -39.30 -1.85
C ALA A 234 14.22 -39.17 -3.08
N GLU A 235 12.91 -39.11 -2.86
CA GLU A 235 11.90 -38.98 -3.91
C GLU A 235 11.77 -37.54 -4.44
N LEU A 236 12.23 -36.53 -3.69
CA LEU A 236 12.18 -35.11 -4.13
C LEU A 236 13.11 -34.82 -5.31
N ALA A 237 14.14 -35.64 -5.52
CA ALA A 237 15.07 -35.50 -6.63
C ALA A 237 14.48 -35.97 -7.97
N ASP A 238 13.31 -36.62 -7.97
CA ASP A 238 12.63 -37.03 -9.20
C ASP A 238 11.73 -35.90 -9.75
N PHE A 239 12.18 -35.30 -10.85
CA PHE A 239 11.45 -34.27 -11.59
C PHE A 239 10.72 -34.83 -12.83
N ALA A 240 10.59 -36.16 -12.99
CA ALA A 240 9.90 -36.75 -14.13
C ALA A 240 8.44 -36.27 -14.25
N TRP A 241 7.83 -35.88 -13.13
CA TRP A 241 6.48 -35.30 -13.10
C TRP A 241 6.37 -33.96 -13.84
N LEU A 242 7.47 -33.24 -14.12
CA LEU A 242 7.45 -32.02 -14.94
C LEU A 242 6.94 -32.26 -16.36
N ALA A 243 7.06 -33.49 -16.86
CA ALA A 243 6.51 -33.89 -18.16
C ALA A 243 4.97 -33.95 -18.17
N VAL A 244 4.32 -33.94 -16.99
CA VAL A 244 2.86 -33.92 -16.87
C VAL A 244 2.35 -32.51 -17.22
N PRO A 245 1.31 -32.39 -18.06
CA PRO A 245 0.69 -31.10 -18.36
C PRO A 245 -0.02 -30.59 -17.10
N LEU A 246 0.53 -29.55 -16.49
CA LEU A 246 -0.01 -28.88 -15.31
C LEU A 246 -0.17 -27.39 -15.58
N ASP A 247 -1.18 -26.79 -14.96
CA ASP A 247 -1.33 -25.34 -14.89
C ASP A 247 -0.07 -24.73 -14.28
N ALA A 248 0.34 -23.54 -14.75
CA ALA A 248 1.57 -22.89 -14.30
C ALA A 248 1.58 -22.68 -12.77
N SER A 249 0.43 -22.28 -12.20
CA SER A 249 0.27 -22.09 -10.75
C SER A 249 0.52 -23.37 -9.96
N LYS A 250 -0.14 -24.48 -10.34
CA LYS A 250 0.03 -25.79 -9.69
C LYS A 250 1.46 -26.30 -9.80
N ARG A 251 2.09 -26.16 -10.97
CA ARG A 251 3.49 -26.53 -11.16
C ARG A 251 4.39 -25.77 -10.18
N THR A 252 4.19 -24.46 -10.05
CA THR A 252 4.95 -23.63 -9.11
C THR A 252 4.70 -24.01 -7.65
N GLN A 253 3.46 -24.31 -7.25
CA GLN A 253 3.15 -24.78 -5.89
C GLN A 253 3.91 -26.07 -5.55
N VAL A 254 3.92 -27.04 -6.46
CA VAL A 254 4.68 -28.29 -6.29
C VAL A 254 6.18 -27.99 -6.18
N LEU A 255 6.74 -27.18 -7.08
CA LEU A 255 8.16 -26.78 -7.05
C LEU A 255 8.54 -26.06 -5.75
N ALA A 256 7.67 -25.19 -5.23
CA ALA A 256 7.91 -24.49 -3.97
C ALA A 256 8.01 -25.46 -2.79
N ARG A 257 7.17 -26.50 -2.75
CA ARG A 257 7.26 -27.54 -1.70
C ARG A 257 8.48 -28.45 -1.89
N VAL A 258 8.84 -28.81 -3.14
CA VAL A 258 10.11 -29.51 -3.42
C VAL A 258 11.30 -28.69 -2.93
N LEU A 259 11.31 -27.38 -3.22
CA LEU A 259 12.33 -26.45 -2.76
C LEU A 259 12.40 -26.38 -1.23
N GLN A 260 11.25 -26.27 -0.56
CA GLN A 260 11.16 -26.26 0.91
C GLN A 260 11.83 -27.52 1.51
N GLY A 261 11.47 -28.70 1.03
CA GLY A 261 12.04 -29.96 1.51
C GLY A 261 13.53 -30.09 1.21
N ALA A 262 13.95 -29.81 -0.02
CA ALA A 262 15.34 -29.91 -0.45
C ALA A 262 16.25 -28.95 0.32
N CYS A 263 15.80 -27.73 0.59
CA CYS A 263 16.53 -26.78 1.44
C CYS A 263 16.68 -27.30 2.87
N ALA A 264 15.62 -27.85 3.46
CA ALA A 264 15.64 -28.36 4.84
C ALA A 264 16.66 -29.49 5.05
N VAL A 265 16.91 -30.32 4.03
CA VAL A 265 17.95 -31.37 4.06
C VAL A 265 19.26 -30.97 3.38
N LYS A 266 19.39 -29.72 2.92
CA LYS A 266 20.57 -29.16 2.25
C LYS A 266 20.98 -29.91 0.97
N ASP A 267 20.01 -30.44 0.23
CA ASP A 267 20.27 -31.06 -1.09
C ASP A 267 20.43 -29.98 -2.16
N ARG A 268 21.67 -29.55 -2.36
CA ARG A 268 22.01 -28.47 -3.30
C ARG A 268 21.58 -28.77 -4.75
N ARG A 269 21.60 -30.03 -5.19
CA ARG A 269 21.26 -30.37 -6.58
C ARG A 269 19.77 -30.14 -6.82
N THR A 270 18.93 -30.67 -5.96
CA THR A 270 17.48 -30.53 -6.04
C THR A 270 17.05 -29.08 -5.83
N VAL A 271 17.70 -28.34 -4.92
CA VAL A 271 17.48 -26.89 -4.74
C VAL A 271 17.75 -26.10 -6.01
N LEU A 272 18.91 -26.30 -6.64
CA LEU A 272 19.28 -25.56 -7.86
C LEU A 272 18.33 -25.89 -9.02
N GLN A 273 17.95 -27.15 -9.18
CA GLN A 273 17.00 -27.57 -10.20
C GLN A 273 15.60 -26.99 -9.98
N ALA A 274 15.08 -27.04 -8.75
CA ALA A 274 13.79 -26.45 -8.41
C ALA A 274 13.78 -24.93 -8.65
N LEU A 275 14.85 -24.22 -8.25
CA LEU A 275 15.00 -22.79 -8.50
C LEU A 275 15.02 -22.45 -10.00
N GLU A 276 15.75 -23.22 -10.80
CA GLU A 276 15.80 -23.01 -12.25
C GLU A 276 14.41 -23.13 -12.89
N GLU A 277 13.64 -24.15 -12.51
CA GLU A 277 12.27 -24.33 -13.02
C GLU A 277 11.31 -23.25 -12.53
N LEU A 278 11.46 -22.79 -11.28
CA LEU A 278 10.70 -21.66 -10.75
C LEU A 278 10.97 -20.39 -11.56
N TYR A 279 12.24 -20.10 -11.86
CA TYR A 279 12.62 -18.95 -12.68
C TYR A 279 12.06 -19.00 -14.10
N ARG A 280 11.98 -20.20 -14.71
CA ARG A 280 11.32 -20.36 -16.02
C ARG A 280 9.81 -20.06 -15.97
N GLY A 281 9.20 -20.16 -14.79
CA GLY A 281 7.79 -19.83 -14.53
C GLY A 281 7.53 -18.37 -14.15
N GLU A 282 8.56 -17.50 -14.12
CA GLU A 282 8.41 -16.09 -13.80
C GLU A 282 7.66 -15.33 -14.92
N THR A 283 6.75 -14.45 -14.53
CA THR A 283 5.93 -13.64 -15.44
C THR A 283 6.14 -12.15 -15.17
N PRO A 284 7.29 -11.57 -15.55
CA PRO A 284 7.64 -10.19 -15.20
C PRO A 284 6.72 -9.13 -15.83
N GLY A 285 6.02 -9.46 -16.93
CA GLY A 285 5.04 -8.58 -17.56
C GLY A 285 3.69 -8.47 -16.84
N ARG A 286 3.52 -9.12 -15.69
CA ARG A 286 2.31 -9.00 -14.88
C ARG A 286 2.41 -7.89 -13.83
N PRO A 287 1.28 -7.24 -13.51
CA PRO A 287 1.20 -6.38 -12.34
C PRO A 287 1.60 -7.12 -11.06
N LEU A 288 2.34 -6.42 -10.20
CA LEU A 288 2.54 -6.84 -8.82
C LEU A 288 1.18 -6.97 -8.11
N GLY A 289 1.09 -7.94 -7.20
CA GLY A 289 -0.14 -8.35 -6.55
C GLY A 289 -0.92 -9.44 -7.31
N GLN A 290 -0.48 -9.84 -8.50
CA GLN A 290 -1.16 -10.85 -9.33
C GLN A 290 -0.36 -12.15 -9.50
N GLY A 291 0.79 -12.29 -8.85
CA GLY A 291 1.67 -13.44 -9.00
C GLY A 291 2.81 -13.17 -9.97
N VAL A 292 4.00 -12.85 -9.44
CA VAL A 292 5.25 -12.76 -10.21
C VAL A 292 5.71 -14.11 -10.76
N ILE A 293 5.26 -15.22 -10.16
CA ILE A 293 5.59 -16.58 -10.59
C ILE A 293 4.34 -17.44 -10.66
N GLY A 294 4.26 -18.31 -11.67
CA GLY A 294 3.13 -19.23 -11.85
C GLY A 294 1.80 -18.53 -12.16
N ALA A 295 1.82 -17.23 -12.46
CA ALA A 295 0.66 -16.41 -12.79
C ALA A 295 -0.48 -16.46 -11.73
N ASN A 296 -0.12 -16.65 -10.46
CA ASN A 296 -1.04 -16.62 -9.31
C ASN A 296 -0.28 -16.15 -8.06
N ILE A 297 -0.91 -15.32 -7.23
CA ILE A 297 -0.32 -14.87 -5.98
C ILE A 297 -0.01 -16.02 -5.02
N GLU A 298 -0.83 -17.07 -5.01
CA GLU A 298 -0.63 -18.24 -4.16
C GLU A 298 0.73 -18.91 -4.43
N ALA A 299 1.13 -18.97 -5.70
CA ALA A 299 2.43 -19.48 -6.12
C ALA A 299 3.58 -18.59 -5.59
N SER A 300 3.46 -17.27 -5.65
CA SER A 300 4.44 -16.36 -5.06
C SER A 300 4.56 -16.53 -3.54
N LEU A 301 3.43 -16.71 -2.85
CA LEU A 301 3.40 -16.93 -1.40
C LEU A 301 4.08 -18.23 -1.00
N ASP A 302 3.79 -19.33 -1.71
CA ASP A 302 4.42 -20.63 -1.46
C ASP A 302 5.93 -20.58 -1.68
N VAL A 303 6.39 -19.90 -2.72
CA VAL A 303 7.83 -19.72 -3.00
C VAL A 303 8.50 -18.87 -1.93
N LEU A 304 7.85 -17.78 -1.51
CA LEU A 304 8.35 -16.94 -0.43
C LEU A 304 8.47 -17.72 0.89
N GLU A 305 7.45 -18.50 1.26
CA GLU A 305 7.47 -19.34 2.44
C GLU A 305 8.60 -20.38 2.39
N ALA A 306 8.79 -21.03 1.24
CA ALA A 306 9.84 -22.03 1.05
C ALA A 306 11.25 -21.44 1.19
N LEU A 307 11.45 -20.19 0.74
CA LEU A 307 12.74 -19.54 0.71
C LEU A 307 13.09 -18.78 2.00
N TRP A 308 12.12 -18.12 2.64
CA TRP A 308 12.41 -17.14 3.70
C TRP A 308 13.20 -17.72 4.87
N ALA A 309 12.83 -18.93 5.30
CA ALA A 309 13.51 -19.62 6.41
C ALA A 309 14.95 -20.03 6.09
N GLN A 310 15.34 -20.03 4.82
CA GLN A 310 16.64 -20.49 4.33
C GLN A 310 17.63 -19.35 4.08
N LEU A 311 17.12 -18.12 3.98
CA LEU A 311 17.96 -16.93 3.80
C LEU A 311 18.68 -16.57 5.09
N ASP A 312 19.94 -16.20 4.99
CA ASP A 312 20.66 -15.63 6.12
C ASP A 312 20.24 -14.16 6.39
N ASP A 313 20.61 -13.63 7.55
CA ASP A 313 20.23 -12.27 7.96
C ASP A 313 20.74 -11.19 6.98
N ARG A 314 21.88 -11.41 6.31
CA ARG A 314 22.44 -10.47 5.35
C ARG A 314 21.65 -10.49 4.05
N GLU A 315 21.27 -11.66 3.58
CA GLU A 315 20.40 -11.85 2.42
C GLU A 315 19.03 -11.22 2.66
N LYS A 316 18.43 -11.45 3.83
CA LYS A 316 17.18 -10.80 4.24
C LYS A 316 17.33 -9.28 4.29
N ALA A 317 18.34 -8.76 4.99
CA ALA A 317 18.57 -7.32 5.10
C ALA A 317 18.73 -6.64 3.73
N SER A 318 19.30 -7.35 2.74
CA SER A 318 19.47 -6.83 1.39
C SER A 318 18.16 -6.61 0.62
N ILE A 319 17.08 -7.32 0.97
CA ILE A 319 15.74 -7.17 0.36
C ILE A 319 15.14 -5.78 0.68
N ASN A 320 15.63 -5.09 1.72
CA ASN A 320 15.17 -3.73 2.06
C ASN A 320 15.23 -2.75 0.88
N ALA A 321 16.23 -2.89 -0.01
CA ALA A 321 16.34 -2.04 -1.19
C ALA A 321 15.12 -2.17 -2.12
N MET A 322 14.57 -3.38 -2.29
CA MET A 322 13.36 -3.61 -3.08
C MET A 322 12.12 -3.00 -2.42
N LEU A 323 12.01 -3.12 -1.10
CA LEU A 323 10.91 -2.53 -0.33
C LEU A 323 10.94 -1.01 -0.39
N ASP A 324 12.13 -0.41 -0.33
CA ASP A 324 12.30 1.04 -0.44
C ASP A 324 12.06 1.54 -1.87
N ALA A 325 12.41 0.75 -2.89
CA ALA A 325 12.05 1.03 -4.28
C ALA A 325 10.52 1.00 -4.49
N LEU A 326 9.83 -0.01 -3.96
CA LEU A 326 8.37 -0.08 -4.01
C LEU A 326 7.73 1.10 -3.28
N ARG A 327 8.21 1.41 -2.08
CA ARG A 327 7.74 2.57 -1.31
C ARG A 327 7.96 3.88 -2.06
N PHE A 328 9.08 4.02 -2.76
CA PHE A 328 9.35 5.18 -3.59
C PHE A 328 8.41 5.28 -4.77
N LEU A 329 8.16 4.17 -5.48
CA LEU A 329 7.18 4.12 -6.57
C LEU A 329 5.80 4.54 -6.10
N HIS A 330 5.36 4.08 -4.94
CA HIS A 330 4.12 4.56 -4.32
C HIS A 330 4.18 6.06 -4.08
N ALA A 331 5.22 6.58 -3.43
CA ALA A 331 5.33 8.02 -3.20
C ALA A 331 5.29 8.84 -4.51
N LYS A 332 5.98 8.38 -5.56
CA LYS A 332 6.01 9.01 -6.89
C LYS A 332 4.69 8.86 -7.65
N ALA A 333 3.96 7.77 -7.49
CA ALA A 333 2.60 7.65 -8.02
C ALA A 333 1.61 8.60 -7.32
N HIS A 334 2.00 9.14 -6.16
CA HIS A 334 1.28 10.16 -5.43
C HIS A 334 1.98 11.53 -5.50
N THR A 335 2.43 11.95 -6.69
CA THR A 335 3.01 13.28 -6.86
C THR A 335 1.99 14.38 -6.60
N ILE A 336 2.33 15.30 -5.70
CA ILE A 336 1.58 16.52 -5.38
C ILE A 336 2.31 17.72 -6.00
N GLY A 337 1.61 18.50 -6.81
CA GLY A 337 2.10 19.80 -7.26
C GLY A 337 1.75 20.88 -6.24
N PHE A 338 2.75 21.49 -5.62
CA PHE A 338 2.55 22.69 -4.82
C PHE A 338 2.85 23.93 -5.65
N LEU A 339 1.88 24.83 -5.77
CA LEU A 339 2.09 26.11 -6.46
C LEU A 339 2.20 27.21 -5.43
N VAL A 340 3.29 27.96 -5.48
CA VAL A 340 3.57 29.03 -4.52
C VAL A 340 3.96 30.32 -5.24
N GLU A 341 3.68 31.45 -4.60
CA GLU A 341 3.94 32.77 -5.19
C GLU A 341 5.30 33.34 -4.79
N THR A 342 5.83 32.93 -3.63
CA THR A 342 7.10 33.47 -3.10
C THR A 342 8.17 32.39 -2.87
N PRO A 343 9.46 32.72 -3.01
CA PRO A 343 10.54 31.80 -2.62
C PRO A 343 10.50 31.40 -1.15
N GLU A 344 10.00 32.28 -0.27
CA GLU A 344 9.85 32.01 1.15
C GLU A 344 8.83 30.89 1.42
N ASP A 345 7.79 30.79 0.60
CA ASP A 345 6.80 29.70 0.69
C ASP A 345 7.36 28.35 0.24
N ILE A 346 8.36 28.33 -0.67
CA ILE A 346 9.11 27.11 -1.00
C ILE A 346 9.82 26.59 0.26
N GLU A 347 10.57 27.47 0.94
CA GLU A 347 11.29 27.07 2.16
C GLU A 347 10.33 26.66 3.28
N ALA A 348 9.21 27.35 3.41
CA ALA A 348 8.23 27.02 4.43
C ALA A 348 7.52 25.68 4.17
N LEU A 349 7.25 25.33 2.91
CA LEU A 349 6.77 24.00 2.54
C LEU A 349 7.81 22.93 2.87
N ILE A 350 9.08 23.13 2.50
CA ILE A 350 10.18 22.21 2.84
C ILE A 350 10.27 22.03 4.36
N GLN A 351 10.20 23.12 5.11
CA GLN A 351 10.24 23.10 6.58
C GLN A 351 9.02 22.39 7.17
N ALA A 352 7.82 22.61 6.61
CA ALA A 352 6.59 21.98 7.04
C ALA A 352 6.56 20.45 6.80
N MET A 353 7.24 19.96 5.76
CA MET A 353 7.40 18.52 5.50
C MET A 353 8.26 17.83 6.57
N GLY A 354 9.08 18.58 7.31
CA GLY A 354 9.76 18.09 8.50
C GLY A 354 10.89 17.08 8.22
N PRO A 355 11.41 16.43 9.28
CA PRO A 355 12.57 15.56 9.20
C PRO A 355 12.28 14.29 8.37
N GLY A 356 13.27 13.88 7.56
CA GLY A 356 13.14 12.73 6.65
C GLY A 356 12.75 13.11 5.21
N THR A 357 12.58 14.39 4.94
CA THR A 357 12.38 14.97 3.61
C THR A 357 13.72 15.07 2.87
N LEU A 358 13.79 14.53 1.64
CA LEU A 358 14.98 14.59 0.79
C LEU A 358 14.73 15.51 -0.41
N ILE A 359 15.60 16.51 -0.61
CA ILE A 359 15.55 17.39 -1.78
C ILE A 359 16.32 16.71 -2.92
N GLU A 360 15.60 16.29 -3.96
CA GLU A 360 16.19 15.60 -5.12
C GLU A 360 16.73 16.60 -6.14
N GLN A 361 15.98 17.68 -6.38
CA GLN A 361 16.38 18.75 -7.29
C GLN A 361 15.90 20.09 -6.74
N ARG A 362 16.72 21.13 -6.86
CA ARG A 362 16.33 22.49 -6.50
C ARG A 362 16.95 23.51 -7.44
N ASN A 363 16.14 24.44 -7.90
CA ASN A 363 16.56 25.64 -8.62
C ASN A 363 15.73 26.84 -8.13
N ALA A 364 15.92 28.01 -8.75
CA ALA A 364 15.27 29.26 -8.31
C ALA A 364 13.74 29.26 -8.46
N ALA A 365 13.18 28.43 -9.35
CA ALA A 365 11.75 28.40 -9.66
C ALA A 365 11.06 27.09 -9.25
N ARG A 366 11.81 26.07 -8.84
CA ARG A 366 11.28 24.72 -8.60
C ARG A 366 12.10 23.96 -7.55
N ALA A 367 11.40 23.19 -6.73
CA ALA A 367 11.99 22.15 -5.89
C ALA A 367 11.26 20.82 -6.09
N ILE A 368 12.01 19.74 -6.23
CA ILE A 368 11.52 18.37 -6.29
C ILE A 368 11.95 17.67 -5.01
N ILE A 369 10.96 17.13 -4.30
CA ILE A 369 11.12 16.65 -2.94
C ILE A 369 10.56 15.24 -2.82
N ARG A 370 11.36 14.36 -2.23
CA ARG A 370 10.91 13.05 -1.78
C ARG A 370 10.51 13.14 -0.31
N HIS A 371 9.22 13.00 -0.06
CA HIS A 371 8.66 12.88 1.28
C HIS A 371 8.35 11.40 1.61
N SER A 372 8.18 11.10 2.89
CA SER A 372 7.96 9.73 3.40
C SER A 372 6.65 9.08 2.91
N CYS A 373 5.70 9.89 2.45
CA CYS A 373 4.35 9.49 2.03
C CYS A 373 4.00 9.88 0.59
N PHE A 374 4.69 10.86 0.00
CA PHE A 374 4.38 11.40 -1.33
C PHE A 374 5.63 11.98 -1.98
N HIS A 375 5.55 12.24 -3.27
CA HIS A 375 6.53 13.04 -4.01
C HIS A 375 5.96 14.44 -4.21
N ALA A 376 6.77 15.47 -4.01
CA ALA A 376 6.33 16.85 -4.09
C ALA A 376 7.09 17.57 -5.19
N VAL A 377 6.36 18.31 -6.01
CA VAL A 377 6.95 19.27 -6.95
C VAL A 377 6.42 20.65 -6.60
N ILE A 378 7.29 21.46 -6.01
CA ILE A 378 6.99 22.84 -5.65
C ILE A 378 7.41 23.72 -6.82
N CYS A 379 6.47 24.43 -7.43
CA CYS A 379 6.71 25.36 -8.52
C CYS A 379 6.36 26.80 -8.09
N LEU A 380 7.26 27.72 -8.40
CA LEU A 380 7.07 29.16 -8.18
C LEU A 380 6.30 29.78 -9.35
N GLY A 381 5.27 30.56 -9.07
CA GLY A 381 4.62 31.42 -10.04
C GLY A 381 4.09 32.70 -9.41
N ARG A 382 4.64 33.85 -9.81
CA ARG A 382 4.31 35.18 -9.24
C ARG A 382 3.22 35.92 -10.01
N SER A 383 2.89 35.43 -11.20
CA SER A 383 1.90 36.03 -12.09
C SER A 383 0.99 34.95 -12.66
N MET A 384 -0.15 35.36 -13.21
CA MET A 384 -1.09 34.43 -13.85
C MET A 384 -0.42 33.55 -14.91
N THR A 385 0.47 34.11 -15.73
CA THR A 385 1.22 33.36 -16.76
C THR A 385 2.20 32.37 -16.15
N GLU A 386 2.92 32.78 -15.10
CA GLU A 386 3.86 31.90 -14.41
C GLU A 386 3.14 30.77 -13.65
N VAL A 387 2.00 31.04 -13.02
CA VAL A 387 1.19 30.02 -12.36
C VAL A 387 0.59 29.04 -13.37
N ALA A 388 0.14 29.51 -14.53
CA ALA A 388 -0.32 28.62 -15.60
C ALA A 388 0.81 27.67 -16.06
N SER A 389 2.01 28.22 -16.30
CA SER A 389 3.20 27.44 -16.65
C SER A 389 3.61 26.47 -15.55
N ALA A 390 3.65 26.93 -14.30
CA ALA A 390 4.00 26.13 -13.12
C ALA A 390 3.03 24.95 -12.92
N ALA A 391 1.72 25.18 -13.07
CA ALA A 391 0.69 24.16 -13.02
C ALA A 391 0.84 23.13 -14.16
N ALA A 392 1.05 23.61 -15.39
CA ALA A 392 1.27 22.75 -16.54
C ALA A 392 2.53 21.89 -16.37
N VAL A 393 3.65 22.48 -15.93
CA VAL A 393 4.90 21.76 -15.64
C VAL A 393 4.69 20.70 -14.56
N ALA A 394 4.02 21.04 -13.45
CA ALA A 394 3.74 20.08 -12.39
C ALA A 394 2.95 18.87 -12.90
N ILE A 395 1.93 19.09 -13.75
CA ILE A 395 1.07 18.03 -14.28
C ILE A 395 1.75 17.23 -15.39
N GLU A 396 2.26 17.91 -16.42
CA GLU A 396 2.73 17.29 -17.67
C GLU A 396 4.13 16.70 -17.54
N GLU A 397 5.06 17.44 -16.93
CA GLU A 397 6.45 17.00 -16.82
C GLU A 397 6.66 16.07 -15.62
N HIS A 398 5.96 16.34 -14.51
CA HIS A 398 6.19 15.64 -13.24
C HIS A 398 5.03 14.72 -12.82
N GLY A 399 3.94 14.68 -13.58
CA GLY A 399 2.84 13.76 -13.32
C GLY A 399 2.06 14.07 -12.04
N ALA A 400 1.99 15.34 -11.61
CA ALA A 400 1.21 15.72 -10.43
C ALA A 400 -0.25 15.30 -10.60
N ARG A 401 -0.74 14.50 -9.65
CA ARG A 401 -2.13 14.00 -9.63
C ARG A 401 -3.06 14.91 -8.83
N TRP A 402 -2.51 15.81 -8.04
CA TRP A 402 -3.23 16.84 -7.28
C TRP A 402 -2.43 18.13 -7.28
N LEU A 403 -3.12 19.26 -7.27
CA LEU A 403 -2.52 20.58 -7.08
C LEU A 403 -3.01 21.19 -5.76
N ILE A 404 -2.08 21.74 -4.99
CA ILE A 404 -2.38 22.50 -3.77
C ILE A 404 -1.64 23.82 -3.82
N MET A 405 -2.36 24.92 -3.66
CA MET A 405 -1.78 26.27 -3.60
C MET A 405 -1.90 26.83 -2.19
N PRO A 406 -0.85 26.69 -1.36
CA PRO A 406 -0.70 27.51 -0.18
C PRO A 406 -0.21 28.91 -0.58
N GLY A 407 -0.83 29.95 -0.03
CA GLY A 407 -0.43 31.32 -0.37
C GLY A 407 -0.92 32.36 0.62
N ARG A 408 -0.75 33.62 0.23
CA ARG A 408 -1.26 34.77 0.98
C ARG A 408 -2.38 35.42 0.19
N ALA A 409 -3.36 35.96 0.90
CA ALA A 409 -4.44 36.69 0.27
C ALA A 409 -4.83 37.91 1.09
N HIS A 410 -5.52 38.84 0.44
CA HIS A 410 -6.14 39.99 1.07
C HIS A 410 -7.47 39.59 1.71
N ALA A 411 -7.72 40.02 2.94
CA ALA A 411 -8.98 39.75 3.64
C ALA A 411 -10.12 40.58 3.03
N LEU A 412 -11.27 39.95 2.77
CA LEU A 412 -12.48 40.65 2.30
C LEU A 412 -13.53 40.74 3.42
N GLY A 413 -14.14 41.92 3.55
CA GLY A 413 -15.24 42.17 4.48
C GLY A 413 -14.81 42.46 5.94
N PRO A 414 -15.78 42.71 6.84
CA PRO A 414 -15.51 43.07 8.22
C PRO A 414 -15.07 41.86 9.07
N SER A 415 -13.97 42.00 9.81
CA SER A 415 -13.44 40.97 10.72
C SER A 415 -14.30 40.77 11.97
N LEU A 416 -14.49 39.52 12.39
CA LEU A 416 -15.17 39.18 13.64
C LEU A 416 -14.23 39.33 14.85
N ALA A 417 -14.59 40.19 15.80
CA ALA A 417 -13.75 40.50 16.97
C ALA A 417 -13.58 39.35 17.99
N GLN A 418 -14.46 38.34 17.98
CA GLN A 418 -14.43 37.19 18.91
C GLN A 418 -14.94 35.92 18.23
N ALA A 419 -14.09 35.26 17.46
CA ALA A 419 -14.39 33.93 16.94
C ALA A 419 -13.99 32.86 17.98
N SER A 420 -14.93 32.00 18.38
CA SER A 420 -14.59 30.75 19.09
C SER A 420 -14.01 29.72 18.12
N GLN A 421 -13.22 28.77 18.64
CA GLN A 421 -12.52 27.72 17.89
C GLN A 421 -13.43 26.98 16.86
N GLY A 422 -12.84 26.50 15.76
CA GLY A 422 -13.53 25.71 14.73
C GLY A 422 -13.75 26.43 13.39
N PRO A 423 -14.47 25.79 12.44
CA PRO A 423 -14.71 26.32 11.09
C PRO A 423 -15.66 27.52 11.10
N ARG A 424 -15.36 28.53 10.28
CA ARG A 424 -16.17 29.75 10.10
C ARG A 424 -16.38 30.08 8.63
N TYR A 425 -17.51 30.70 8.31
CA TYR A 425 -17.90 30.96 6.91
C TYR A 425 -17.96 32.46 6.56
N VAL A 426 -17.78 33.33 7.55
CA VAL A 426 -17.86 34.79 7.40
C VAL A 426 -16.90 35.47 8.38
N GLY A 427 -16.47 36.68 8.04
CA GLY A 427 -15.72 37.54 8.94
C GLY A 427 -14.26 37.16 9.15
N ALA A 428 -13.63 36.58 8.13
CA ALA A 428 -12.20 36.31 8.11
C ALA A 428 -11.41 37.63 8.05
N GLY A 429 -10.42 37.78 8.93
CA GLY A 429 -9.57 38.97 9.00
C GLY A 429 -8.09 38.65 8.83
N PRO A 430 -7.23 39.68 8.83
CA PRO A 430 -5.79 39.50 8.81
C PRO A 430 -5.27 38.51 9.85
N GLY A 431 -4.34 37.66 9.44
CA GLY A 431 -3.77 36.59 10.25
C GLY A 431 -4.64 35.34 10.36
N ASN A 432 -5.82 35.29 9.72
CA ASN A 432 -6.65 34.08 9.68
C ASN A 432 -6.30 33.19 8.48
N LEU A 433 -6.59 31.90 8.64
CA LEU A 433 -6.46 30.89 7.60
C LEU A 433 -7.79 30.68 6.88
N VAL A 434 -7.79 30.69 5.55
CA VAL A 434 -8.94 30.42 4.69
C VAL A 434 -8.67 29.18 3.84
N ILE A 435 -9.57 28.21 3.89
CA ILE A 435 -9.64 27.08 2.97
C ILE A 435 -10.67 27.45 1.91
N ALA A 436 -10.25 27.55 0.65
CA ALA A 436 -11.15 27.94 -0.42
C ALA A 436 -12.16 26.82 -0.69
N THR A 437 -13.46 27.12 -0.57
CA THR A 437 -14.54 26.24 -1.05
C THR A 437 -14.69 26.33 -2.57
N SER A 438 -14.30 27.47 -3.13
CA SER A 438 -14.31 27.76 -4.56
C SER A 438 -13.39 28.95 -4.88
N VAL A 439 -12.96 29.02 -6.13
CA VAL A 439 -12.25 30.17 -6.69
C VAL A 439 -13.07 30.83 -7.79
N ALA A 440 -13.08 32.16 -7.83
CA ALA A 440 -13.84 32.94 -8.80
C ALA A 440 -12.99 34.04 -9.45
N PRO A 441 -13.22 34.37 -10.73
CA PRO A 441 -12.51 35.46 -11.40
C PRO A 441 -13.25 36.79 -11.25
N PHE A 442 -12.53 37.88 -10.98
CA PHE A 442 -13.10 39.24 -10.98
C PHE A 442 -12.31 40.18 -11.89
N ARG A 443 -12.90 40.55 -13.03
CA ARG A 443 -12.32 41.48 -14.03
C ARG A 443 -10.95 41.09 -14.60
N ILE A 444 -10.59 39.81 -14.53
CA ILE A 444 -9.31 39.30 -15.03
C ILE A 444 -9.36 38.74 -16.46
N GLN A 445 -10.50 38.81 -17.17
CA GLN A 445 -10.70 38.08 -18.43
C GLN A 445 -9.68 38.41 -19.53
N ILE A 446 -9.28 39.68 -19.66
CA ILE A 446 -8.30 40.12 -20.66
C ILE A 446 -6.91 39.58 -20.31
N LYS A 447 -6.45 39.79 -19.07
CA LYS A 447 -5.16 39.27 -18.58
C LYS A 447 -5.08 37.74 -18.65
N MET A 448 -6.18 37.06 -18.36
CA MET A 448 -6.27 35.61 -18.51
C MET A 448 -6.18 35.18 -19.97
N ARG A 449 -6.84 35.87 -20.90
CA ARG A 449 -6.76 35.54 -22.32
C ARG A 449 -5.33 35.70 -22.84
N ASP A 450 -4.60 36.71 -22.38
CA ASP A 450 -3.18 36.88 -22.71
C ASP A 450 -2.30 35.79 -22.07
N ALA A 451 -2.51 35.49 -20.78
CA ALA A 451 -1.77 34.45 -20.04
C ALA A 451 -2.02 33.02 -20.56
N LEU A 452 -3.21 32.75 -21.09
CA LEU A 452 -3.67 31.42 -21.55
C LEU A 452 -3.68 31.28 -23.08
N SER A 453 -3.31 32.33 -23.82
CA SER A 453 -3.22 32.34 -25.30
C SER A 453 -2.31 31.24 -25.87
N ILE A 454 -1.52 30.59 -25.02
CA ILE A 454 -0.58 29.52 -25.35
C ILE A 454 -1.12 28.13 -24.98
N ALA A 455 -2.21 28.02 -24.20
CA ALA A 455 -2.64 26.75 -23.61
C ALA A 455 -4.05 26.27 -24.02
N GLU A 456 -5.15 27.02 -23.86
CA GLU A 456 -6.50 26.42 -23.88
C GLU A 456 -7.66 27.40 -24.24
N PRO A 457 -8.80 26.90 -24.76
CA PRO A 457 -9.98 27.74 -25.02
C PRO A 457 -10.68 28.17 -23.72
N PHE A 458 -10.70 29.47 -23.45
CA PHE A 458 -11.45 30.09 -22.35
C PHE A 458 -12.96 30.02 -22.62
N PRO A 459 -13.83 29.76 -21.62
CA PRO A 459 -15.28 29.83 -21.81
C PRO A 459 -15.71 31.22 -22.30
N ASN A 460 -16.53 31.28 -23.35
CA ASN A 460 -16.95 32.54 -23.96
C ASN A 460 -17.90 33.37 -23.08
N ASP A 461 -18.57 32.73 -22.11
CA ASP A 461 -19.46 33.38 -21.16
C ASP A 461 -18.71 33.59 -19.84
N GLY A 462 -18.85 34.79 -19.26
CA GLY A 462 -18.09 35.32 -18.11
C GLY A 462 -17.65 34.27 -17.08
N GLY A 463 -16.38 34.40 -16.66
CA GLY A 463 -15.65 33.37 -15.92
C GLY A 463 -16.45 32.60 -14.86
N MET A 464 -16.34 31.28 -14.93
CA MET A 464 -17.05 30.32 -14.09
C MET A 464 -16.48 30.30 -12.67
N ILE A 465 -17.31 30.00 -11.66
CA ILE A 465 -16.81 29.68 -10.32
C ILE A 465 -16.34 28.23 -10.33
N ILE A 466 -15.08 27.99 -9.93
CA ILE A 466 -14.50 26.64 -9.89
C ILE A 466 -14.54 26.15 -8.44
N PRO A 467 -15.33 25.11 -8.11
CA PRO A 467 -15.35 24.55 -6.77
C PRO A 467 -14.04 23.82 -6.46
N ALA A 468 -13.64 23.81 -5.19
CA ALA A 468 -12.57 22.93 -4.72
C ALA A 468 -12.95 21.46 -4.90
N ASP A 469 -11.96 20.59 -5.08
CA ASP A 469 -12.24 19.15 -5.12
C ASP A 469 -12.85 18.68 -3.79
N PRO A 470 -13.98 17.95 -3.80
CA PRO A 470 -14.67 17.56 -2.56
C PRO A 470 -13.83 16.70 -1.61
N GLU A 471 -12.93 15.87 -2.14
CA GLU A 471 -12.08 15.01 -1.32
C GLU A 471 -10.94 15.81 -0.69
N LEU A 472 -10.26 16.66 -1.47
CA LEU A 472 -9.22 17.56 -0.96
C LEU A 472 -9.80 18.55 0.06
N TYR A 473 -10.99 19.10 -0.20
CA TYR A 473 -11.67 20.00 0.73
C TYR A 473 -12.01 19.31 2.05
N ARG A 474 -12.59 18.10 2.01
CA ARG A 474 -12.87 17.32 3.22
C ARG A 474 -11.59 17.02 4.01
N LEU A 475 -10.50 16.67 3.32
CA LEU A 475 -9.20 16.44 3.95
C LEU A 475 -8.61 17.71 4.57
N ALA A 476 -8.78 18.87 3.93
CA ALA A 476 -8.37 20.16 4.46
C ALA A 476 -9.12 20.53 5.73
N HIS A 477 -10.45 20.35 5.73
CA HIS A 477 -11.28 20.53 6.91
C HIS A 477 -10.84 19.63 8.07
N GLU A 478 -10.71 18.33 7.82
CA GLU A 478 -10.28 17.36 8.84
C GLU A 478 -8.89 17.70 9.38
N SER A 479 -7.96 18.06 8.50
CA SER A 479 -6.60 18.45 8.89
C SER A 479 -6.62 19.70 9.76
N ALA A 480 -7.35 20.75 9.35
CA ALA A 480 -7.45 21.99 10.11
C ALA A 480 -8.13 21.78 11.47
N ALA A 481 -9.17 20.94 11.53
CA ALA A 481 -9.83 20.57 12.78
C ALA A 481 -8.88 19.84 13.75
N THR A 482 -7.96 19.00 13.25
CA THR A 482 -6.93 18.36 14.10
C THR A 482 -5.81 19.31 14.53
N MET A 483 -5.68 20.45 13.87
CA MET A 483 -4.63 21.46 14.12
C MET A 483 -5.17 22.67 14.88
N LEU A 484 -6.35 22.59 15.51
CA LEU A 484 -6.98 23.72 16.21
C LEU A 484 -6.10 24.31 17.34
N ASP A 485 -5.28 23.49 17.99
CA ASP A 485 -4.33 23.97 19.01
C ASP A 485 -3.21 24.84 18.40
N GLU A 486 -2.92 24.67 17.11
CA GLU A 486 -1.90 25.42 16.38
C GLU A 486 -2.47 26.60 15.58
N ILE A 487 -3.63 26.41 14.96
CA ILE A 487 -4.27 27.38 14.03
C ILE A 487 -5.32 28.23 14.76
N GLY A 488 -5.93 27.72 15.83
CA GLY A 488 -6.98 28.38 16.61
C GLY A 488 -8.33 28.39 15.89
N VAL A 489 -8.45 29.16 14.81
CA VAL A 489 -9.68 29.34 14.02
C VAL A 489 -9.30 29.31 12.53
N PHE A 490 -10.10 28.61 11.74
CA PHE A 490 -9.97 28.60 10.28
C PHE A 490 -11.32 28.90 9.63
N PHE A 491 -11.24 29.44 8.42
CA PHE A 491 -12.39 29.89 7.67
C PHE A 491 -12.52 29.09 6.38
N GLU A 492 -13.74 28.93 5.90
CA GLU A 492 -14.09 28.20 4.70
C GLU A 492 -14.97 29.12 3.85
N GLY A 493 -14.53 29.45 2.63
CA GLY A 493 -15.27 30.38 1.79
C GLY A 493 -14.65 30.58 0.42
N MET A 494 -15.19 31.53 -0.33
CA MET A 494 -14.73 31.78 -1.68
C MET A 494 -13.47 32.67 -1.68
N THR A 495 -12.50 32.30 -2.51
CA THR A 495 -11.37 33.16 -2.88
C THR A 495 -11.63 33.76 -4.25
N VAL A 496 -11.46 35.08 -4.37
CA VAL A 496 -11.65 35.79 -5.64
C VAL A 496 -10.29 36.24 -6.18
N THR A 497 -9.95 35.78 -7.38
CA THR A 497 -8.77 36.27 -8.09
C THR A 497 -9.11 37.53 -8.86
N ARG A 498 -8.37 38.62 -8.60
CA ARG A 498 -8.63 39.94 -9.16
C ARG A 498 -7.43 40.50 -9.91
N ASP A 499 -7.71 41.55 -10.67
CA ASP A 499 -6.68 42.48 -11.11
C ASP A 499 -6.54 43.59 -10.06
N GLY A 500 -5.33 44.05 -9.75
CA GLY A 500 -4.97 44.90 -8.61
C GLY A 500 -5.77 46.21 -8.44
N ASP A 501 -6.61 46.57 -9.42
CA ASP A 501 -7.48 47.75 -9.45
C ASP A 501 -8.90 47.52 -8.87
N GLY A 502 -9.26 46.31 -8.41
CA GLY A 502 -10.58 46.03 -7.85
C GLY A 502 -10.77 46.54 -6.41
N MET A 503 -11.76 47.40 -6.16
CA MET A 503 -12.15 47.83 -4.80
C MET A 503 -12.88 46.71 -4.05
N ASP A 504 -12.49 46.43 -2.80
CA ASP A 504 -13.07 45.36 -1.95
C ASP A 504 -14.61 45.38 -1.88
N ALA A 505 -15.21 46.58 -1.92
CA ALA A 505 -16.66 46.76 -1.92
C ALA A 505 -17.34 46.24 -3.20
N GLU A 506 -16.68 46.40 -4.36
CA GLU A 506 -17.20 45.89 -5.64
C GLU A 506 -17.13 44.36 -5.68
N ILE A 507 -16.02 43.79 -5.18
CA ILE A 507 -15.84 42.34 -5.06
C ILE A 507 -16.86 41.76 -4.10
N SER A 508 -17.05 42.36 -2.92
CA SER A 508 -18.03 41.93 -1.93
C SER A 508 -19.47 42.04 -2.45
N THR A 509 -19.76 42.99 -3.35
CA THR A 509 -21.07 43.12 -4.00
C THR A 509 -21.29 42.01 -5.04
N ALA A 510 -20.27 41.70 -5.84
CA ALA A 510 -20.33 40.66 -6.86
C ALA A 510 -20.32 39.24 -6.26
N PHE A 511 -19.59 39.06 -5.16
CA PHE A 511 -19.41 37.80 -4.45
C PHE A 511 -19.63 37.99 -2.94
N PRO A 512 -20.88 38.04 -2.47
CA PRO A 512 -21.20 38.30 -1.06
C PRO A 512 -20.66 37.28 -0.05
N GLY A 513 -20.20 36.11 -0.51
CA GLY A 513 -19.56 35.07 0.31
C GLY A 513 -18.05 34.96 0.13
N ALA A 514 -17.41 35.92 -0.55
CA ALA A 514 -15.96 35.95 -0.69
C ALA A 514 -15.28 36.37 0.62
N LEU A 515 -14.29 35.59 1.03
CA LEU A 515 -13.51 35.84 2.25
C LEU A 515 -12.11 36.36 1.96
N ALA A 516 -11.61 36.07 0.77
CA ALA A 516 -10.24 36.37 0.38
C ALA A 516 -10.18 36.88 -1.06
N ALA A 517 -9.25 37.79 -1.33
CA ALA A 517 -8.88 38.18 -2.69
C ALA A 517 -7.39 37.94 -2.93
N ASP A 518 -7.06 37.37 -4.09
CA ASP A 518 -5.68 37.10 -4.50
C ASP A 518 -5.44 37.45 -5.97
N ASP A 519 -4.23 37.15 -6.45
CA ASP A 519 -3.80 37.51 -7.80
C ASP A 519 -3.70 36.30 -8.74
N THR A 520 -3.72 35.05 -8.24
CA THR A 520 -3.40 33.88 -9.08
C THR A 520 -4.23 32.59 -8.89
N ALA A 521 -4.95 32.36 -7.79
CA ALA A 521 -5.59 31.07 -7.49
C ALA A 521 -6.54 30.55 -8.57
N TYR A 522 -7.31 31.43 -9.20
CA TYR A 522 -8.25 31.07 -10.25
C TYR A 522 -7.55 30.41 -11.46
N VAL A 523 -6.31 30.82 -11.76
CA VAL A 523 -5.53 30.28 -12.88
C VAL A 523 -5.15 28.82 -12.62
N MET A 524 -4.70 28.49 -11.41
CA MET A 524 -4.47 27.09 -11.03
C MET A 524 -5.75 26.27 -11.16
N GLY A 525 -6.87 26.78 -10.62
CA GLY A 525 -8.15 26.08 -10.67
C GLY A 525 -8.58 25.78 -12.11
N LEU A 526 -8.34 26.71 -13.04
CA LEU A 526 -8.67 26.53 -14.45
C LEU A 526 -7.80 25.47 -15.13
N ILE A 527 -6.48 25.53 -14.96
CA ILE A 527 -5.55 24.53 -15.54
C ILE A 527 -5.78 23.14 -14.93
N GLY A 528 -6.03 23.05 -13.62
CA GLY A 528 -6.38 21.79 -12.99
C GLY A 528 -7.67 21.21 -13.55
N LEU A 529 -8.72 22.04 -13.68
CA LEU A 529 -10.00 21.61 -14.23
C LEU A 529 -9.86 21.08 -15.67
N SER A 530 -9.13 21.77 -16.53
CA SER A 530 -8.97 21.38 -17.93
C SER A 530 -8.18 20.08 -18.10
N ARG A 531 -7.24 19.79 -17.20
CA ARG A 531 -6.47 18.54 -17.17
C ARG A 531 -7.10 17.45 -16.30
N GLY A 532 -8.25 17.74 -15.69
CA GLY A 532 -8.94 16.83 -14.78
C GLY A 532 -8.17 16.55 -13.48
N VAL A 533 -7.25 17.43 -13.10
CA VAL A 533 -6.43 17.35 -11.89
C VAL A 533 -7.11 18.10 -10.74
N PRO A 534 -7.48 17.41 -9.64
CA PRO A 534 -8.07 18.03 -8.45
C PRO A 534 -7.20 19.14 -7.85
N CYS A 535 -7.85 20.22 -7.41
CA CYS A 535 -7.20 21.42 -6.90
C CYS A 535 -7.73 21.83 -5.52
N LEU A 536 -6.85 22.42 -4.71
CA LEU A 536 -7.18 23.02 -3.41
C LEU A 536 -6.37 24.31 -3.20
N VAL A 537 -7.01 25.36 -2.69
CA VAL A 537 -6.37 26.63 -2.34
C VAL A 537 -6.48 26.85 -0.83
N ILE A 538 -5.36 27.17 -0.19
CA ILE A 538 -5.27 27.46 1.23
C ILE A 538 -4.52 28.77 1.41
N GLN A 539 -5.14 29.75 2.05
CA GLN A 539 -4.60 31.11 2.11
C GLN A 539 -4.49 31.61 3.54
N SER A 540 -3.35 32.20 3.88
CA SER A 540 -3.21 33.02 5.08
C SER A 540 -3.48 34.48 4.73
N LEU A 541 -4.42 35.11 5.44
CA LEU A 541 -4.81 36.49 5.16
C LEU A 541 -3.75 37.47 5.67
N ALA A 542 -3.24 38.34 4.79
CA ALA A 542 -2.15 39.26 5.10
C ALA A 542 -2.60 40.46 5.98
N GLU A 543 -1.70 40.99 6.81
CA GLU A 543 -1.89 42.25 7.54
C GLU A 543 -1.77 43.47 6.61
N ILE A 544 -2.64 44.46 6.81
CA ILE A 544 -2.83 45.62 5.92
C ILE A 544 -1.65 46.62 5.97
N THR A 545 -0.62 46.42 6.81
CA THR A 545 0.45 47.42 7.03
C THR A 545 1.86 46.95 6.63
N PRO A 546 2.61 47.69 5.77
CA PRO A 546 3.95 47.29 5.29
C PRO A 546 5.12 47.44 6.28
N GLN A 547 4.88 47.65 7.58
CA GLN A 547 5.94 48.07 8.54
C GLN A 547 6.09 47.21 9.80
N ALA A 548 5.31 46.14 9.98
CA ALA A 548 5.64 45.16 11.01
C ALA A 548 6.68 44.17 10.45
N PRO A 549 7.79 43.87 11.16
CA PRO A 549 8.66 42.79 10.75
C PRO A 549 7.81 41.52 10.66
N ALA A 550 7.84 40.86 9.50
CA ALA A 550 7.13 39.61 9.27
C ALA A 550 7.44 38.67 10.44
N HIS A 551 6.46 38.41 11.31
CA HIS A 551 6.66 37.47 12.41
C HIS A 551 6.98 36.12 11.75
N PRO A 552 8.15 35.51 12.03
CA PRO A 552 8.60 34.27 11.35
C PRO A 552 7.79 33.02 11.75
N ALA A 553 6.55 33.19 12.24
CA ALA A 553 5.83 32.22 13.06
C ALA A 553 4.47 31.74 12.50
N ARG A 554 4.01 32.20 11.33
CA ARG A 554 2.69 31.78 10.79
C ARG A 554 2.75 31.41 9.31
N ASN A 555 3.34 30.27 8.98
CA ASN A 555 3.06 29.60 7.70
C ASN A 555 2.07 28.45 7.89
N GLU A 556 0.89 28.79 8.42
CA GLU A 556 -0.21 27.86 8.68
C GLU A 556 -0.76 27.26 7.39
N ALA A 557 -0.79 28.04 6.30
CA ALA A 557 -1.21 27.56 4.98
C ALA A 557 -0.30 26.45 4.45
N CYS A 558 1.04 26.62 4.48
CA CYS A 558 1.97 25.58 4.05
C CYS A 558 1.90 24.33 4.95
N ARG A 559 1.78 24.51 6.28
CA ARG A 559 1.63 23.38 7.21
C ARG A 559 0.34 22.59 6.95
N LEU A 560 -0.78 23.28 6.76
CA LEU A 560 -2.04 22.64 6.43
C LEU A 560 -1.96 21.93 5.07
N ALA A 561 -1.36 22.56 4.06
CA ALA A 561 -1.17 21.97 2.72
C ALA A 561 -0.38 20.66 2.77
N VAL A 562 0.74 20.64 3.51
CA VAL A 562 1.53 19.41 3.74
C VAL A 562 0.69 18.37 4.48
N LYS A 563 -0.06 18.76 5.52
CA LYS A 563 -0.91 17.83 6.28
C LYS A 563 -1.98 17.18 5.41
N VAL A 564 -2.62 17.96 4.53
CA VAL A 564 -3.58 17.44 3.55
C VAL A 564 -2.91 16.42 2.64
N ALA A 565 -1.74 16.74 2.09
CA ALA A 565 -0.98 15.80 1.26
C ALA A 565 -0.60 14.52 2.01
N GLU A 566 -0.21 14.61 3.29
CA GLU A 566 0.07 13.44 4.12
C GLU A 566 -1.16 12.54 4.29
N ILE A 567 -2.32 13.09 4.67
CA ILE A 567 -3.53 12.30 4.91
C ILE A 567 -4.06 11.72 3.61
N LEU A 568 -4.01 12.50 2.52
CA LEU A 568 -4.36 12.07 1.18
C LEU A 568 -3.57 10.81 0.81
N CYS A 569 -2.24 10.85 0.97
CA CYS A 569 -1.36 9.78 0.52
C CYS A 569 -1.21 8.63 1.53
N ARG A 570 -1.47 8.83 2.83
CA ARG A 570 -1.47 7.73 3.83
C ARG A 570 -2.57 6.71 3.60
N ARG A 571 -3.63 7.07 2.89
CA ARG A 571 -4.72 6.16 2.51
C ARG A 571 -4.32 5.21 1.37
N TRP A 572 -3.19 5.49 0.71
CA TRP A 572 -2.64 4.70 -0.37
C TRP A 572 -1.33 4.09 0.11
#